data_AF-A0A6L3ZI56-F1
#
_entry.id   AF-A0A6L3ZI56-F1
#
_cell.length_a   1.000
_cell.length_b   1.000
_cell.length_c   1.000
_cell.angle_alpha   90.00
_cell.angle_beta   90.00
_cell.angle_gamma   90.00
#
_symmetry.space_group_name_H-M   'P 1'
#
loop_
_entity.id
_entity.type
_entity.pdbx_description
1 polymer ?
#
loop_
_entity_poly.entity_id
_entity_poly.type
_entity_poly.pdbx_seq_one_letter_code
_entity_poly.pdbx_strand_id
1 'polypeptide(L)'
;MRSILTMLALVLGLGAFGQVQSEDGTWHDDSLSFVVQSEQIKKFGELSICVYHIGKEMCIDNLVTPFEVLIYNENDNLLWTSMWTGMYTEMKFKKAFPSAKYVVIRSTRDFVININTGTRIYTGKPLELKYDVR
;
A
#
# COMPACT_ATOMS: atom_id res chain seq x y z
N MET A 1 -37.85 -8.66 41.44
CA MET A 1 -37.57 -8.89 40.00
C MET A 1 -37.96 -7.63 39.23
N ARG A 2 -37.18 -7.28 38.20
CA ARG A 2 -37.26 -6.05 37.38
C ARG A 2 -36.51 -4.86 37.97
N SER A 3 -35.25 -4.76 37.55
CA SER A 3 -34.57 -3.51 37.14
C SER A 3 -33.09 -3.82 36.92
N ILE A 4 -32.79 -4.74 36.00
CA ILE A 4 -31.44 -4.99 35.48
C ILE A 4 -31.59 -5.10 33.98
N LEU A 5 -31.81 -3.98 33.29
CA LEU A 5 -31.83 -3.99 31.82
C LEU A 5 -31.66 -2.59 31.22
N THR A 6 -30.62 -1.86 31.63
CA THR A 6 -30.28 -0.60 30.94
C THR A 6 -28.81 -0.23 31.12
N MET A 7 -27.89 -1.17 30.85
CA MET A 7 -26.45 -0.84 30.83
C MET A 7 -25.67 -1.71 29.85
N LEU A 8 -26.16 -1.85 28.61
CA LEU A 8 -25.42 -2.54 27.55
C LEU A 8 -25.84 -2.04 26.17
N ALA A 9 -25.64 -0.75 25.89
CA ALA A 9 -25.89 -0.20 24.56
C ALA A 9 -24.94 0.98 24.22
N LEU A 10 -23.74 0.98 24.78
CA LEU A 10 -22.64 1.83 24.35
C LEU A 10 -21.45 0.90 24.11
N VAL A 11 -20.71 1.10 23.02
CA VAL A 11 -19.56 0.29 22.54
C VAL A 11 -19.91 -0.82 21.54
N LEU A 12 -20.53 -0.46 20.40
CA LEU A 12 -20.45 -1.26 19.16
C LEU A 12 -20.03 -0.45 17.92
N GLY A 13 -19.54 0.78 18.09
CA GLY A 13 -19.30 1.72 16.98
C GLY A 13 -17.86 1.88 16.47
N LEU A 14 -16.89 1.07 16.89
CA LEU A 14 -15.46 1.30 16.55
C LEU A 14 -14.89 0.33 15.50
N GLY A 15 -15.73 -0.44 14.80
CA GLY A 15 -15.29 -1.54 13.93
C GLY A 15 -15.42 -1.36 12.41
N ALA A 16 -15.82 -0.18 11.91
CA ALA A 16 -16.15 -0.01 10.49
C ALA A 16 -15.18 0.93 9.76
N PHE A 17 -13.88 0.62 9.77
CA PHE A 17 -12.92 1.21 8.83
C PHE A 17 -12.70 0.22 7.67
N GLY A 18 -13.67 0.20 6.76
CA GLY A 18 -13.53 -0.36 5.43
C GLY A 18 -14.17 0.63 4.47
N GLN A 19 -13.59 0.77 3.27
CA GLN A 19 -14.08 1.57 2.13
C GLN A 19 -15.40 2.31 2.40
N VAL A 20 -15.31 3.60 2.72
CA VAL A 20 -16.48 4.44 3.03
C VAL A 20 -16.81 5.27 1.80
N GLN A 21 -18.07 5.21 1.36
CA GLN A 21 -18.57 6.14 0.37
C GLN A 21 -19.10 7.40 1.06
N SER A 22 -18.53 8.54 0.70
CA SER A 22 -19.00 9.87 1.11
C SER A 22 -20.34 10.22 0.45
N GLU A 23 -21.06 11.21 0.99
CA GLU A 23 -22.34 11.68 0.46
C GLU A 23 -22.26 12.17 -1.00
N ASP A 24 -21.08 12.62 -1.43
CA ASP A 24 -20.76 13.05 -2.79
C ASP A 24 -20.47 11.87 -3.75
N GLY A 25 -20.50 10.64 -3.26
CA GLY A 25 -20.23 9.42 -4.02
C GLY A 25 -18.75 9.01 -4.06
N THR A 26 -17.84 9.76 -3.44
CA THR A 26 -16.40 9.47 -3.41
C THR A 26 -16.09 8.34 -2.42
N TRP A 27 -15.26 7.38 -2.83
CA TRP A 27 -14.82 6.29 -1.95
C TRP A 27 -13.50 6.63 -1.27
N HIS A 28 -13.41 6.35 0.03
CA HIS A 28 -12.23 6.59 0.86
C HIS A 28 -11.81 5.35 1.63
N ASP A 29 -10.50 5.12 1.72
CA ASP A 29 -9.88 4.08 2.54
C ASP A 29 -8.46 4.51 2.94
N ASP A 30 -8.30 4.99 4.16
CA ASP A 30 -7.02 5.43 4.73
C ASP A 30 -6.23 4.29 5.39
N SER A 31 -6.78 3.07 5.36
CA SER A 31 -6.16 1.87 5.93
C SER A 31 -5.26 1.14 4.94
N LEU A 32 -5.11 1.66 3.72
CA LEU A 32 -4.29 1.08 2.66
C LEU A 32 -2.84 1.54 2.75
N SER A 33 -1.91 0.60 2.51
CA SER A 33 -0.47 0.85 2.44
C SER A 33 0.19 -0.01 1.37
N PHE A 34 1.47 0.23 1.08
CA PHE A 34 2.30 -0.78 0.41
C PHE A 34 2.94 -1.71 1.45
N VAL A 35 3.19 -2.96 1.06
CA VAL A 35 4.06 -3.89 1.82
C VAL A 35 4.94 -4.68 0.85
N VAL A 36 6.14 -5.05 1.29
CA VAL A 36 7.03 -5.95 0.55
C VAL A 36 6.56 -7.40 0.72
N GLN A 37 6.36 -8.11 -0.37
CA GLN A 37 6.10 -9.55 -0.39
C GLN A 37 7.40 -10.36 -0.54
N SER A 38 8.31 -9.90 -1.39
CA SER A 38 9.61 -10.55 -1.65
C SER A 38 10.64 -9.50 -2.07
N GLU A 39 11.89 -9.71 -1.67
CA GLU A 39 13.01 -8.81 -1.99
C GLU A 39 14.26 -9.63 -2.33
N GLN A 40 14.80 -9.41 -3.53
CA GLN A 40 16.05 -10.00 -4.04
C GLN A 40 16.82 -8.96 -4.89
N ILE A 41 16.81 -7.70 -4.47
CA ILE A 41 17.32 -6.56 -5.23
C ILE A 41 18.83 -6.64 -5.43
N LYS A 42 19.57 -7.04 -4.38
CA LYS A 42 21.04 -7.13 -4.45
C LYS A 42 21.55 -8.22 -5.39
N LYS A 43 20.83 -9.34 -5.47
CA LYS A 43 21.28 -10.54 -6.19
C LYS A 43 20.66 -10.67 -7.58
N PHE A 44 19.36 -10.43 -7.70
CA PHE A 44 18.60 -10.67 -8.93
C PHE A 44 17.95 -9.41 -9.49
N GLY A 45 17.90 -8.31 -8.72
CA GLY A 45 17.17 -7.12 -9.14
C GLY A 45 15.66 -7.38 -9.19
N GLU A 46 15.15 -8.12 -8.21
CA GLU A 46 13.73 -8.50 -8.13
C GLU A 46 13.12 -7.97 -6.83
N LEU A 47 11.88 -7.47 -6.93
CA LEU A 47 11.10 -6.92 -5.83
C LEU A 47 9.62 -7.24 -6.09
N SER A 48 8.89 -7.68 -5.08
CA SER A 48 7.44 -7.81 -5.16
C SER A 48 6.78 -7.04 -4.03
N ILE A 49 5.73 -6.28 -4.34
CA ILE A 49 4.93 -5.52 -3.38
C ILE A 49 3.44 -5.74 -3.61
N CYS A 50 2.61 -5.49 -2.61
CA CYS A 50 1.16 -5.42 -2.78
C CYS A 50 0.57 -4.16 -2.13
N VAL A 51 -0.65 -3.80 -2.52
CA VAL A 51 -1.51 -2.92 -1.72
C VAL A 51 -2.06 -3.75 -0.57
N TYR A 52 -1.77 -3.34 0.65
CA TYR A 52 -2.09 -4.03 1.90
C TYR A 52 -3.14 -3.26 2.67
N HIS A 53 -4.10 -3.97 3.25
CA HIS A 53 -5.11 -3.38 4.13
C HIS A 53 -4.71 -3.64 5.58
N ILE A 54 -4.36 -2.57 6.31
CA ILE A 54 -3.84 -2.66 7.68
C ILE A 54 -4.85 -3.32 8.63
N GLY A 55 -6.12 -2.94 8.58
CA GLY A 55 -7.15 -3.51 9.47
C GLY A 55 -7.55 -4.97 9.21
N LYS A 56 -7.30 -5.49 7.99
CA LYS A 56 -7.60 -6.89 7.62
C LYS A 56 -6.36 -7.77 7.56
N GLU A 57 -5.20 -7.15 7.73
CA GLU A 57 -3.88 -7.75 7.68
C GLU A 57 -3.60 -8.58 6.41
N MET A 58 -4.08 -8.12 5.25
CA MET A 58 -3.95 -8.87 3.99
C MET A 58 -3.66 -7.99 2.77
N CYS A 59 -3.02 -8.58 1.75
CA CYS A 59 -2.92 -8.00 0.42
C CYS A 59 -4.27 -7.99 -0.28
N ILE A 60 -4.54 -6.92 -1.03
CA ILE A 60 -5.76 -6.75 -1.82
C ILE A 60 -5.39 -6.75 -3.30
N ASP A 61 -5.59 -7.89 -3.97
CA ASP A 61 -5.06 -8.15 -5.32
C ASP A 61 -5.70 -7.31 -6.42
N ASN A 62 -6.93 -6.82 -6.20
CA ASN A 62 -7.68 -6.05 -7.19
C ASN A 62 -7.50 -4.53 -7.05
N LEU A 63 -6.61 -4.05 -6.17
CA LEU A 63 -6.30 -2.63 -6.02
C LEU A 63 -4.96 -2.30 -6.67
N VAL A 64 -4.98 -1.33 -7.58
CA VAL A 64 -3.77 -0.88 -8.29
C VAL A 64 -3.61 0.63 -8.20
N THR A 65 -2.36 1.09 -8.16
CA THR A 65 -2.03 2.50 -8.36
C THR A 65 -0.67 2.57 -9.05
N PRO A 66 -0.44 3.53 -9.96
CA PRO A 66 0.89 3.77 -10.46
C PRO A 66 1.82 4.23 -9.33
N PHE A 67 3.08 3.79 -9.36
CA PHE A 67 4.07 4.11 -8.35
C PHE A 67 5.48 4.29 -8.94
N GLU A 68 6.30 5.07 -8.24
CA GLU A 68 7.73 5.19 -8.45
C GLU A 68 8.49 4.28 -7.50
N VAL A 69 9.62 3.74 -7.97
CA VAL A 69 10.59 3.00 -7.14
C VAL A 69 11.94 3.69 -7.24
N LEU A 70 12.50 4.05 -6.09
CA LEU A 70 13.77 4.72 -5.93
C LEU A 70 14.69 3.83 -5.08
N ILE A 71 15.86 3.47 -5.62
CA ILE A 71 16.84 2.61 -4.93
C ILE A 71 18.06 3.44 -4.58
N TYR A 72 18.49 3.38 -3.33
CA TYR A 72 19.62 4.17 -2.80
C TYR A 72 20.70 3.28 -2.21
N ASN A 73 21.94 3.78 -2.16
CA ASN A 73 23.05 3.13 -1.45
C ASN A 73 23.22 3.70 -0.02
N GLU A 74 24.27 3.26 0.69
CA GLU A 74 24.56 3.69 2.07
C GLU A 74 24.95 5.17 2.21
N ASN A 75 25.32 5.83 1.11
CA ASN A 75 25.70 7.24 1.09
C ASN A 75 24.55 8.14 0.60
N ASP A 76 23.31 7.65 0.64
CA ASP A 76 22.10 8.33 0.11
C ASP A 76 22.16 8.66 -1.39
N ASN A 77 23.06 8.04 -2.17
CA ASN A 77 23.10 8.24 -3.62
C ASN A 77 22.01 7.40 -4.29
N LEU A 78 21.24 8.05 -5.16
CA LEU A 78 20.25 7.38 -6.01
C LEU A 78 20.95 6.46 -7.02
N LEU A 79 20.74 5.15 -6.88
CA LEU A 79 21.25 4.13 -7.80
C LEU A 79 20.29 3.89 -8.98
N TRP A 80 18.99 4.07 -8.75
CA TRP A 80 17.95 3.74 -9.73
C TRP A 80 16.64 4.48 -9.48
N THR A 81 15.94 4.80 -10.56
CA THR A 81 14.55 5.23 -10.54
C THR A 81 13.77 4.52 -11.66
N SER A 82 12.53 4.13 -11.38
CA SER A 82 11.61 3.56 -12.37
C SER A 82 10.16 3.80 -12.00
N MET A 83 9.30 3.87 -13.02
CA MET A 83 7.85 4.05 -12.90
C MET A 83 7.15 2.75 -13.26
N TRP A 84 6.14 2.38 -12.47
CA TRP A 84 5.35 1.17 -12.63
C TRP A 84 3.86 1.50 -12.63
N THR A 85 3.08 0.75 -13.40
CA THR A 85 1.64 0.98 -13.55
C THR A 85 0.83 0.47 -12.35
N GLY A 86 1.39 -0.42 -11.55
CA GLY A 86 0.68 -1.13 -10.48
C GLY A 86 -0.09 -2.37 -10.93
N MET A 87 -0.15 -2.66 -12.24
CA MET A 87 -0.85 -3.84 -12.78
C MET A 87 -0.14 -5.16 -12.44
N TYR A 88 1.18 -5.10 -12.20
CA TYR A 88 1.99 -6.22 -11.78
C TYR A 88 2.66 -5.86 -10.46
N THR A 89 2.53 -6.75 -9.48
CA THR A 89 3.11 -6.64 -8.14
C THR A 89 4.60 -7.01 -8.14
N GLU A 90 4.99 -7.90 -9.04
CA GLU A 90 6.36 -8.35 -9.26
C GLU A 90 7.10 -7.43 -10.24
N MET A 91 8.27 -6.99 -9.81
CA MET A 91 9.17 -6.12 -10.55
C MET A 91 10.47 -6.83 -10.80
N LYS A 92 10.90 -6.81 -12.06
CA LYS A 92 12.24 -7.23 -12.48
C LYS A 92 12.98 -6.05 -13.09
N PHE A 93 14.00 -5.57 -12.41
CA PHE A 93 14.84 -4.49 -12.89
C PHE A 93 15.82 -4.98 -13.97
N LYS A 94 16.39 -4.04 -14.73
CA LYS A 94 17.36 -4.36 -15.81
C LYS A 94 18.67 -4.98 -15.29
N LYS A 95 18.96 -4.82 -14.00
CA LYS A 95 20.17 -5.30 -13.34
C LYS A 95 19.92 -5.49 -11.84
N ALA A 96 20.81 -6.23 -11.19
CA ALA A 96 20.90 -6.29 -9.73
C ALA A 96 21.57 -5.03 -9.16
N PHE A 97 21.35 -4.76 -7.86
CA PHE A 97 21.91 -3.62 -7.15
C PHE A 97 22.66 -4.05 -5.88
N PRO A 98 23.87 -4.64 -6.00
CA PRO A 98 24.61 -5.17 -4.83
C PRO A 98 24.89 -4.15 -3.73
N SER A 99 25.00 -2.86 -4.08
CA SER A 99 25.24 -1.75 -3.15
C SER A 99 23.95 -1.07 -2.64
N ALA A 100 22.77 -1.60 -2.94
CA ALA A 100 21.51 -1.05 -2.46
C ALA A 100 21.41 -1.17 -0.92
N LYS A 101 21.05 -0.07 -0.28
CA LYS A 101 20.83 0.01 1.17
C LYS A 101 19.35 0.12 1.52
N TYR A 102 18.62 1.00 0.86
CA TYR A 102 17.20 1.17 1.10
C TYR A 102 16.45 1.49 -0.20
N VAL A 103 15.16 1.25 -0.17
CA VAL A 103 14.23 1.53 -1.28
C VAL A 103 13.11 2.41 -0.77
N VAL A 104 12.69 3.35 -1.62
CA VAL A 104 11.48 4.15 -1.44
C VAL A 104 10.52 3.82 -2.58
N ILE A 105 9.28 3.51 -2.21
CA ILE A 105 8.18 3.25 -3.14
C ILE A 105 7.07 4.23 -2.82
N ARG A 106 6.62 4.97 -3.83
CA ARG A 106 5.58 5.99 -3.65
C ARG A 106 4.56 5.93 -4.76
N SER A 107 3.27 5.93 -4.42
CA SER A 107 2.23 6.06 -5.45
C SER A 107 2.26 7.46 -6.03
N THR A 108 2.00 7.61 -7.33
CA THR A 108 1.95 8.94 -7.96
C THR A 108 0.59 9.61 -7.82
N ARG A 109 -0.36 8.91 -7.20
CA ARG A 109 -1.73 9.34 -6.93
C ARG A 109 -2.05 9.12 -5.45
N ASP A 110 -3.01 9.88 -4.96
CA ASP A 110 -3.64 9.79 -3.64
C ASP A 110 -4.89 8.89 -3.65
N PHE A 111 -4.98 7.98 -4.61
CA PHE A 111 -6.03 6.99 -4.72
C PHE A 111 -5.49 5.70 -5.36
N VAL A 112 -6.16 4.59 -5.05
CA VAL A 112 -6.04 3.32 -5.76
C VAL A 112 -7.27 3.10 -6.65
N ILE A 113 -7.14 2.22 -7.64
CA ILE A 113 -8.22 1.83 -8.53
C ILE A 113 -8.57 0.37 -8.25
N ASN A 114 -9.83 0.10 -8.00
CA ASN A 114 -10.34 -1.26 -8.05
C ASN A 114 -10.49 -1.70 -9.51
N ILE A 115 -9.64 -2.61 -9.98
CA ILE A 115 -9.61 -3.01 -11.40
C ILE A 115 -10.89 -3.71 -11.85
N ASN A 116 -11.63 -4.31 -10.91
CA ASN A 116 -12.87 -5.04 -11.21
C ASN A 116 -14.04 -4.07 -11.47
N THR A 117 -14.00 -2.86 -10.92
CA THR A 117 -15.10 -1.89 -10.99
C THR A 117 -14.73 -0.56 -11.65
N GLY A 118 -13.44 -0.28 -11.81
CA GLY A 118 -12.93 1.04 -12.23
C GLY A 118 -13.05 2.13 -11.15
N THR A 119 -13.52 1.79 -9.95
CA THR A 119 -13.75 2.76 -8.86
C THR A 119 -12.42 3.26 -8.31
N ARG A 120 -12.30 4.59 -8.16
CA ARG A 120 -11.21 5.22 -7.42
C ARG A 120 -11.53 5.23 -5.93
N ILE A 121 -10.58 4.80 -5.12
CA ILE A 121 -10.66 4.79 -3.66
C ILE A 121 -9.52 5.67 -3.16
N TYR A 122 -9.87 6.82 -2.60
CA TYR A 122 -8.94 7.84 -2.14
C TYR A 122 -8.34 7.46 -0.79
N THR A 123 -7.01 7.55 -0.71
CA THR A 123 -6.22 7.20 0.49
C THR A 123 -5.87 8.43 1.32
N GLY A 124 -6.32 9.62 0.90
CA GLY A 124 -6.04 10.92 1.52
C GLY A 124 -4.64 11.47 1.25
N LYS A 125 -3.68 10.59 0.93
CA LYS A 125 -2.31 10.93 0.51
C LYS A 125 -1.71 9.81 -0.33
N PRO A 126 -0.66 10.09 -1.12
CA PRO A 126 0.12 9.04 -1.75
C PRO A 126 0.57 7.97 -0.74
N LEU A 127 0.41 6.70 -1.12
CA LEU A 127 0.97 5.58 -0.41
C LEU A 127 2.49 5.66 -0.50
N GLU A 128 3.18 5.48 0.62
CA GLU A 128 4.64 5.52 0.69
C GLU A 128 5.15 4.37 1.56
N LEU A 129 6.20 3.72 1.09
CA LEU A 129 6.94 2.69 1.81
C LEU A 129 8.44 2.96 1.65
N LYS A 130 9.14 3.11 2.77
CA LYS A 130 10.60 3.13 2.85
C LYS A 130 11.06 1.94 3.67
N TYR A 131 11.99 1.15 3.15
CA TYR A 131 12.53 -0.01 3.87
C TYR A 131 14.00 -0.27 3.52
N ASP A 132 14.73 -0.89 4.46
CA ASP A 132 16.11 -1.31 4.25
C ASP A 132 16.18 -2.65 3.51
N VAL A 133 17.06 -2.72 2.51
CA VAL A 133 17.34 -3.90 1.69
C VAL A 133 18.20 -4.89 2.48
N ARG A 134 17.79 -6.16 2.52
CA ARG A 134 18.48 -7.21 3.28
C ARG A 134 19.69 -7.75 2.54
#